data_AF-A0A645IZ21-F1
#
_entry.id   AF-A0A645IZ21-F1
#
_cell.length_a   1.000
_cell.length_b   1.000
_cell.length_c   1.000
_cell.angle_alpha   90.00
_cell.angle_beta   90.00
_cell.angle_gamma   90.00
#
_symmetry.space_group_name_H-M   'P 1'
#
loop_
_entity.id
_entity.type
_entity.pdbx_description
1 polymer ?
#
loop_
_entity_poly.entity_id
_entity_poly.type
_entity_poly.pdbx_seq_one_letter_code
_entity_poly.pdbx_strand_id
1 'polypeptide(L)'
;MVADTSHDLEGDDDCEVIRVDQGRDASDYKIAGMAEPQDIIITHDYGLAALVLEKVTAVLSPSGFVYSTANIDELLYQRFLNQKQRQAGHAAKIKKRTPEDDAVFKRMLMTFVAPVELIQE
;
A
#
# COMPACT_ATOMS: atom_id res chain seq x y z
N MET A 1 1.79 6.54 9.59
CA MET A 1 0.57 5.82 9.15
C MET A 1 -0.62 6.78 9.17
N VAL A 2 -1.46 6.77 8.13
CA VAL A 2 -2.71 7.54 8.13
C VAL A 2 -3.88 6.58 8.33
N ALA A 3 -4.70 6.83 9.33
CA ALA A 3 -5.87 6.02 9.65
C ALA A 3 -7.07 6.91 9.96
N ASP A 4 -8.27 6.44 9.64
CA ASP A 4 -9.48 7.12 10.09
C ASP A 4 -9.72 6.89 11.59
N THR A 5 -10.62 7.68 12.19
CA THR A 5 -10.93 7.55 13.62
C THR A 5 -11.65 6.26 14.02
N SER A 6 -12.00 5.38 13.06
CA SER A 6 -12.59 4.07 13.38
C SER A 6 -11.56 3.04 13.85
N HIS A 7 -10.28 3.33 13.67
CA HIS A 7 -9.17 2.49 14.13
C HIS A 7 -8.46 3.15 15.30
N ASP A 8 -8.39 2.46 16.44
CA ASP A 8 -7.65 2.95 17.59
C ASP A 8 -6.18 2.51 17.51
N LEU A 9 -5.41 3.30 16.76
CA LEU A 9 -3.99 3.08 16.54
C LEU A 9 -3.22 4.19 17.26
N GLU A 10 -2.40 3.80 18.22
CA GLU A 10 -1.40 4.69 18.81
C GLU A 10 -0.06 4.43 18.13
N GLY A 11 0.63 5.51 17.81
CA GLY A 11 2.01 5.43 17.35
C GLY A 11 2.96 5.11 18.49
N ASP A 12 4.16 4.68 18.14
CA ASP A 12 5.32 4.64 19.04
C ASP A 12 6.38 5.63 18.55
N ASP A 13 7.57 5.60 19.16
CA ASP A 13 8.67 6.52 18.82
C ASP A 13 9.12 6.42 17.35
N ASP A 14 8.88 5.28 16.69
CA ASP A 14 9.29 5.01 15.31
C ASP A 14 8.13 5.17 14.30
N CYS A 15 6.92 5.48 14.76
CA CYS A 15 5.72 5.54 13.92
C CYS A 15 4.77 6.67 14.31
N GLU A 16 4.76 7.74 13.52
CA GLU A 16 3.71 8.76 13.63
C GLU A 16 2.37 8.23 13.07
N VAL A 17 1.30 8.36 13.86
CA VAL A 17 -0.07 8.05 13.41
C VAL A 17 -0.87 9.33 13.23
N ILE A 18 -1.23 9.63 11.98
CA ILE A 18 -2.06 10.78 11.61
C ILE A 18 -3.51 10.31 11.49
N ARG A 19 -4.38 10.87 12.34
CA ARG A 19 -5.81 10.56 12.33
C ARG A 19 -6.55 11.53 11.41
N VAL A 20 -7.41 10.99 10.56
CA VAL A 20 -8.32 11.78 9.70
C VAL A 20 -9.77 11.53 10.08
N ASP A 21 -10.62 12.53 9.87
CA ASP A 21 -12.06 12.39 10.10
C ASP A 21 -12.66 11.27 9.25
N GLN A 22 -13.75 10.68 9.74
CA GLN A 22 -14.48 9.68 8.98
C GLN A 22 -15.04 10.31 7.71
N GLY A 23 -14.54 9.85 6.58
CA GLY A 23 -14.93 10.33 5.27
C GLY A 23 -14.51 9.32 4.23
N ARG A 24 -15.34 9.15 3.20
CA ARG A 24 -15.02 8.26 2.10
C ARG A 24 -13.71 8.73 1.45
N ASP A 25 -12.74 7.82 1.39
CA ASP A 25 -11.41 8.03 0.81
C ASP A 25 -10.58 9.15 1.50
N ALA A 26 -10.96 9.58 2.72
CA ALA A 26 -10.28 10.69 3.42
C ALA A 26 -8.80 10.40 3.71
N SER A 27 -8.49 9.18 4.14
CA SER A 27 -7.11 8.73 4.35
C SER A 27 -6.31 8.75 3.06
N ASP A 28 -6.91 8.31 1.95
CA ASP A 28 -6.25 8.24 0.65
C ASP A 28 -5.88 9.64 0.13
N TYR A 29 -6.81 10.59 0.23
CA TYR A 29 -6.53 11.99 -0.14
C TYR A 29 -5.49 12.63 0.76
N LYS A 30 -5.51 12.34 2.07
CA LYS A 30 -4.51 12.86 3.00
C LYS A 30 -3.12 12.34 2.66
N ILE A 31 -2.99 11.04 2.39
CA ILE A 31 -1.72 10.43 1.94
C ILE A 31 -1.29 11.07 0.63
N ALA A 32 -2.16 11.12 -0.38
CA ALA A 32 -1.82 11.66 -1.70
C ALA A 32 -1.48 13.16 -1.71
N GLY A 33 -1.94 13.92 -0.72
CA GLY A 33 -1.62 15.33 -0.53
C GLY A 33 -0.35 15.60 0.28
N MET A 34 0.13 14.61 1.04
CA MET A 34 1.41 14.68 1.78
C MET A 34 2.57 13.99 1.07
N ALA A 35 2.26 13.17 0.05
CA ALA A 35 3.24 12.36 -0.66
C ALA A 35 4.27 13.23 -1.41
N GLU A 36 5.54 12.97 -1.14
CA GLU A 36 6.68 13.62 -1.76
C GLU A 36 7.44 12.66 -2.72
N PRO A 37 8.20 13.17 -3.70
CA PRO A 37 8.91 12.34 -4.69
C PRO A 37 9.81 11.24 -4.14
N GLN A 38 10.37 11.43 -2.94
CA GLN A 38 11.29 10.47 -2.31
C GLN A 38 10.58 9.44 -1.43
N ASP A 39 9.26 9.52 -1.31
CA ASP A 39 8.50 8.64 -0.42
C ASP A 39 8.33 7.23 -1.02
N ILE A 40 8.16 6.27 -0.11
CA ILE A 40 7.73 4.91 -0.42
C ILE A 40 6.39 4.69 0.27
N ILE A 41 5.35 4.39 -0.51
CA ILE A 41 4.00 4.18 0.01
C ILE A 41 3.68 2.70 0.06
N ILE A 42 3.25 2.22 1.23
CA ILE A 42 2.81 0.84 1.43
C ILE A 42 1.28 0.81 1.57
N THR A 43 0.58 0.13 0.66
CA THR A 43 -0.90 0.06 0.66
C THR A 43 -1.45 -1.22 0.06
N HIS A 44 -2.60 -1.68 0.53
CA HIS A 44 -3.39 -2.73 -0.13
C HIS A 44 -4.43 -2.16 -1.12
N ASP A 45 -4.67 -0.85 -1.13
CA ASP A 45 -5.68 -0.22 -1.98
C ASP A 45 -5.09 0.18 -3.34
N TYR A 46 -5.60 -0.44 -4.41
CA TYR A 46 -5.19 -0.14 -5.78
C TYR A 46 -5.58 1.29 -6.23
N GLY A 47 -6.64 1.85 -5.69
CA GLY A 47 -7.07 3.23 -5.91
C GLY A 47 -6.07 4.22 -5.32
N LEU A 48 -5.68 4.04 -4.06
CA LEU A 48 -4.60 4.85 -3.47
C LEU A 48 -3.29 4.68 -4.25
N ALA A 49 -2.93 3.44 -4.60
CA ALA A 49 -1.73 3.19 -5.38
C ALA A 49 -1.75 3.94 -6.72
N ALA A 50 -2.87 3.91 -7.44
CA ALA A 50 -3.05 4.66 -8.68
C ALA A 50 -2.92 6.18 -8.49
N LEU A 51 -3.40 6.73 -7.36
CA LEU A 51 -3.36 8.17 -7.09
C LEU A 51 -1.94 8.72 -6.84
N VAL A 52 -1.02 7.88 -6.37
CA VAL A 52 0.30 8.32 -5.87
C VAL A 52 1.48 7.74 -6.65
N LEU A 53 1.27 6.69 -7.44
CA LEU A 53 2.25 5.98 -8.26
C LEU A 53 3.22 6.89 -9.03
N GLU A 54 2.72 7.95 -9.66
CA GLU A 54 3.55 8.85 -10.48
C GLU A 54 4.21 9.97 -9.67
N LYS A 55 3.86 10.10 -8.38
CA LYS A 55 4.32 11.17 -7.51
C LYS A 55 5.48 10.78 -6.60
N VAL A 56 5.70 9.49 -6.38
CA VAL A 56 6.60 8.97 -5.34
C VAL A 56 7.61 7.99 -5.92
N THR A 57 8.62 7.63 -5.12
CA THR A 57 9.69 6.72 -5.55
C THR A 57 9.17 5.31 -5.79
N ALA A 58 8.31 4.82 -4.91
CA ALA A 58 7.71 3.49 -5.07
C ALA A 58 6.38 3.36 -4.33
N VAL A 59 5.53 2.48 -4.84
CA VAL A 59 4.33 2.04 -4.15
C VAL A 59 4.32 0.51 -4.09
N LEU A 60 4.21 -0.04 -2.89
CA LEU A 60 4.22 -1.48 -2.66
C LEU A 60 3.00 -1.94 -1.88
N SER A 61 2.62 -3.19 -2.07
CA SER A 61 1.73 -3.88 -1.14
C SER A 61 2.52 -4.39 0.06
N PRO A 62 1.85 -4.64 1.21
CA PRO A 62 2.46 -5.36 2.32
C PRO A 62 2.99 -6.76 1.97
N SER A 63 2.58 -7.38 0.86
CA SER A 63 3.14 -8.66 0.39
C SER A 63 4.40 -8.50 -0.46
N GLY A 64 4.91 -7.27 -0.62
CA GLY A 64 6.06 -6.94 -1.46
C GLY A 64 5.74 -6.83 -2.95
N PHE A 65 4.46 -6.80 -3.34
CA PHE A 65 4.10 -6.55 -4.73
C PHE A 65 4.32 -5.08 -5.08
N VAL A 66 4.96 -4.79 -6.22
CA VAL A 66 5.22 -3.41 -6.66
C VAL A 66 4.14 -2.97 -7.64
N TYR A 67 3.47 -1.87 -7.31
CA TYR A 67 2.51 -1.23 -8.22
C TYR A 67 3.28 -0.38 -9.25
N SER A 68 2.82 -0.41 -10.50
CA SER A 68 3.41 0.35 -11.60
C SER A 68 2.35 0.83 -12.58
N THR A 69 2.66 1.81 -13.40
CA THR A 69 1.76 2.27 -14.49
C THR A 69 1.42 1.14 -15.46
N ALA A 70 2.33 0.16 -15.59
CA ALA A 70 2.12 -1.00 -16.45
C ALA A 70 1.13 -2.03 -15.89
N ASN A 71 0.87 -2.07 -14.58
CA ASN A 71 0.02 -3.08 -13.95
C ASN A 71 -1.23 -2.52 -13.25
N ILE A 72 -1.27 -1.21 -12.96
CA ILE A 72 -2.29 -0.64 -12.09
C ILE A 72 -3.70 -0.70 -12.69
N ASP A 73 -3.84 -0.49 -14.00
CA ASP A 73 -5.14 -0.52 -14.68
C ASP A 73 -5.77 -1.92 -14.64
N GLU A 74 -4.96 -2.96 -14.87
CA GLU A 74 -5.42 -4.35 -14.78
C GLU A 74 -5.86 -4.66 -13.35
N LEU A 75 -5.08 -4.24 -12.35
CA LEU A 75 -5.40 -4.45 -10.94
C LEU A 75 -6.72 -3.76 -10.55
N LEU A 76 -6.94 -2.53 -10.99
CA LEU A 76 -8.20 -1.81 -10.78
C LEU A 76 -9.38 -2.54 -11.43
N TYR A 77 -9.20 -3.06 -12.63
CA TYR A 77 -10.21 -3.88 -13.29
C TYR A 77 -10.51 -5.17 -12.52
N GLN A 78 -9.47 -5.87 -12.05
CA GLN A 78 -9.64 -7.06 -11.20
C GLN A 78 -10.36 -6.72 -9.88
N ARG A 79 -10.08 -5.57 -9.25
CA ARG A 79 -10.81 -5.10 -8.06
C ARG A 79 -12.30 -4.94 -8.35
N PHE A 80 -12.65 -4.34 -9.49
CA PHE A 80 -14.03 -4.19 -9.93
C PHE A 80 -14.74 -5.54 -10.14
N LEU A 81 -14.09 -6.46 -10.85
CA LEU A 81 -14.63 -7.81 -11.06
C LEU A 81 -14.83 -8.55 -9.73
N ASN A 82 -13.83 -8.51 -8.84
CA ASN A 82 -13.92 -9.12 -7.52
C ASN A 82 -15.04 -8.50 -6.67
N GLN A 83 -15.29 -7.20 -6.79
CA GLN A 83 -16.41 -6.55 -6.12
C GLN A 83 -17.75 -7.06 -6.64
N LYS A 84 -17.91 -7.22 -7.95
CA LYS A 84 -19.11 -7.83 -8.54
C LYS A 84 -19.31 -9.27 -8.05
N GLN A 85 -18.24 -10.06 -7.98
CA GLN A 85 -18.31 -11.44 -7.47
C GLN A 85 -18.75 -11.48 -6.01
N ARG A 86 -18.21 -10.60 -5.15
CA ARG A 86 -18.65 -10.48 -3.75
C ARG A 86 -20.12 -10.11 -3.63
N GLN A 87 -20.61 -9.19 -4.46
CA GLN A 87 -22.04 -8.83 -4.51
C GLN A 87 -22.93 -10.01 -4.94
N ALA A 88 -22.40 -10.90 -5.78
CA ALA A 88 -23.04 -12.15 -6.17
C ALA A 88 -22.86 -13.28 -5.14
N GLY A 89 -22.34 -13.00 -3.94
CA GLY A 89 -22.15 -13.97 -2.85
C GLY A 89 -20.84 -14.79 -2.93
N HIS A 90 -19.97 -14.53 -3.90
CA HIS A 90 -18.69 -15.21 -4.04
C HIS A 90 -17.58 -14.40 -3.37
N ALA A 91 -17.09 -14.87 -2.23
CA ALA A 91 -15.95 -14.28 -1.53
C ALA A 91 -14.74 -15.20 -1.57
N ALA A 92 -13.62 -14.70 -2.06
CA ALA A 92 -12.34 -15.38 -1.94
C ALA A 92 -11.88 -15.39 -0.47
N LYS A 93 -11.26 -16.50 -0.04
CA LYS A 93 -10.64 -16.56 1.28
C LYS A 93 -9.32 -15.79 1.26
N ILE A 94 -9.16 -14.88 2.23
CA ILE A 94 -7.88 -14.21 2.46
C ILE A 94 -6.97 -15.19 3.20
N LYS A 95 -5.82 -15.51 2.62
CA LYS A 95 -4.80 -16.35 3.25
C LYS A 95 -4.16 -15.57 4.41
N LYS A 96 -3.87 -16.25 5.51
CA LYS A 96 -3.02 -15.69 6.56
C LYS A 96 -1.61 -15.46 6.02
N ARG A 97 -1.02 -14.35 6.43
CA ARG A 97 0.38 -14.00 6.13
C ARG A 97 1.34 -15.07 6.65
N THR A 98 2.38 -15.37 5.89
CA THR A 98 3.42 -16.34 6.27
C THR A 98 4.80 -15.69 6.39
N PRO A 99 5.78 -16.33 7.05
CA PRO A 99 7.14 -15.80 7.14
C PRO A 99 7.81 -15.56 5.78
N GLU A 100 7.43 -16.33 4.76
CA GLU A 100 7.89 -16.12 3.39
C GLU A 100 7.38 -14.80 2.81
N ASP A 101 6.15 -14.39 3.13
CA ASP A 101 5.60 -13.09 2.71
C ASP A 101 6.40 -11.95 3.35
N ASP A 102 6.88 -12.11 4.58
CA ASP A 102 7.74 -11.14 5.26
C ASP A 102 9.12 -11.05 4.62
N ALA A 103 9.71 -12.19 4.26
CA ALA A 103 10.99 -12.22 3.56
C ALA A 103 10.90 -11.57 2.18
N VAL A 104 9.80 -11.80 1.45
CA VAL A 104 9.52 -11.15 0.16
C VAL A 104 9.35 -9.64 0.35
N PHE A 105 8.50 -9.22 1.29
CA PHE A 105 8.28 -7.81 1.57
C PHE A 105 9.57 -7.08 1.93
N LYS A 106 10.37 -7.64 2.86
CA LYS A 106 11.66 -7.07 3.25
C LYS A 106 12.59 -6.92 2.06
N ARG A 107 12.76 -7.98 1.26
CA ARG A 107 13.62 -7.95 0.07
C ARG A 107 13.20 -6.85 -0.90
N MET A 108 11.89 -6.74 -1.16
CA MET A 108 11.36 -5.75 -2.10
C MET A 108 11.43 -4.32 -1.55
N LEU A 109 11.20 -4.12 -0.25
CA LEU A 109 11.38 -2.80 0.35
C LEU A 109 12.84 -2.34 0.27
N MET A 110 13.80 -3.24 0.51
CA MET A 110 15.23 -2.92 0.50
C MET A 110 15.75 -2.48 -0.87
N THR A 111 15.07 -2.82 -1.99
CA THR A 111 15.45 -2.31 -3.32
C THR A 111 15.26 -0.80 -3.46
N PHE A 112 14.46 -0.18 -2.59
CA PHE A 112 14.15 1.25 -2.61
C PHE A 112 14.76 2.01 -1.43
N VAL A 113 15.15 1.31 -0.36
CA VAL A 113 15.69 1.92 0.88
C VAL A 113 17.21 1.82 0.97
N ALA A 114 17.84 0.82 0.35
CA ALA A 114 19.27 0.62 0.49
C ALA A 114 20.10 1.63 -0.34
N PRO A 115 21.17 2.23 0.24
CA PRO A 115 22.19 2.92 -0.54
C PRO A 115 22.78 1.97 -1.59
N VAL A 116 23.10 2.52 -2.78
CA VAL A 116 23.71 1.79 -3.92
C VAL A 116 24.99 1.01 -3.54
N GLU A 117 25.63 1.35 -2.41
CA GLU A 117 26.89 0.77 -1.93
C GLU A 117 26.77 -0.62 -1.26
N LEU A 118 25.56 -1.10 -0.95
CA LEU A 118 25.36 -2.40 -0.25
C LEU A 118 25.09 -3.60 -1.19
N ILE A 119 25.28 -3.45 -2.50
CA ILE A 119 25.09 -4.52 -3.50
C ILE A 119 26.44 -5.11 -3.97
N GLN A 120 27.46 -5.08 -3.12
CA GLN A 120 28.70 -5.83 -3.35
C GLN A 120 29.09 -6.57 -2.07
N GLU A 121 28.70 -7.84 -1.99
CA GLU A 121 29.44 -8.94 -1.36
C GLU A 121 28.92 -10.29 -1.87
#